data_AF-A0A1C5S679-F1
#
_entry.id   AF-A0A1C5S679-F1
#
_cell.length_a   1.000
_cell.length_b   1.000
_cell.length_c   1.000
_cell.angle_alpha   90.00
_cell.angle_beta   90.00
_cell.angle_gamma   90.00
#
_symmetry.space_group_name_H-M   'P 1'
#
loop_
_entity.id
_entity.type
_entity.pdbx_description
1 polymer ?
#
loop_
_entity_poly.entity_id
_entity_poly.type
_entity_poly.pdbx_seq_one_letter_code
_entity_poly.pdbx_strand_id
1 'polypeptide(L)'
;MSNYNSAAIEEFKGGVWVFCEQRQGKMMPTSFELISEGRKLADELGEKLYGLLLGHEIEGIAKELGGYGADGVYVCDHPLLANYTTDGYTKVICDVIQEYKPEVMLIGATNIGRDLGPRCAARLHTGLCADCTHLDIDVPKYKDFLRSASTLAPAMIDSIPEDDRNLKMTRPAFGGHLMATIICPRFRPAMATVRPGVMKKNAFDQAKADACEIIKPNFSLTEDDMETQVVEVVKAAKKLVDLIGADVVVSVGRGISKDVEGGIKLAEELAEVLGGVVGGSRATIDSGWLSADHQVGQTGKTVHPKIYVALGISGAIQHKAGMQDSECIIAVNKNDTAPIFEIADYGICGDLFKVTPMLIEAIKAAKAAK
;
A
#
# COMPACT_ATOMS: atom_id res chain seq x y z
N MET A 1 35.22 2.86 6.91
CA MET A 1 34.41 3.56 5.88
C MET A 1 34.19 2.56 4.78
N SER A 2 32.96 2.08 4.59
CA SER A 2 32.64 1.13 3.52
C SER A 2 32.93 1.80 2.17
N ASN A 3 33.51 1.04 1.23
CA ASN A 3 33.68 1.44 -0.18
C ASN A 3 32.32 1.44 -0.92
N TYR A 4 31.25 1.88 -0.26
CA TYR A 4 29.93 1.91 -0.85
C TYR A 4 29.82 3.10 -1.82
N ASN A 5 29.49 2.78 -3.07
CA ASN A 5 29.25 3.77 -4.11
C ASN A 5 27.97 3.40 -4.85
N SER A 6 26.87 4.10 -4.58
CA SER A 6 25.58 3.87 -5.24
C SER A 6 25.61 4.13 -6.75
N ALA A 7 26.62 4.84 -7.27
CA ALA A 7 26.78 5.10 -8.70
C ALA A 7 27.50 3.97 -9.47
N ALA A 8 28.14 3.02 -8.77
CA ALA A 8 28.76 1.84 -9.38
C ALA A 8 27.70 0.78 -9.68
N ILE A 9 26.78 1.10 -10.60
CA ILE A 9 25.56 0.32 -10.88
C ILE A 9 25.85 -1.15 -11.21
N GLU A 10 26.99 -1.43 -11.83
CA GLU A 10 27.46 -2.77 -12.21
C GLU A 10 27.76 -3.68 -11.02
N GLU A 11 27.97 -3.11 -9.83
CA GLU A 11 28.17 -3.86 -8.59
C GLU A 11 26.85 -4.31 -7.96
N PHE A 12 25.71 -3.76 -8.39
CA PHE A 12 24.39 -4.05 -7.80
C PHE A 12 23.68 -5.18 -8.53
N LYS A 13 24.15 -6.42 -8.29
CA LYS A 13 23.59 -7.66 -8.85
C LYS A 13 22.95 -8.54 -7.77
N GLY A 14 22.56 -7.95 -6.64
CA GLY A 14 21.91 -8.64 -5.51
C GLY A 14 20.43 -8.96 -5.73
N GLY A 15 19.91 -8.75 -6.94
CA GLY A 15 18.53 -9.02 -7.33
C GLY A 15 17.53 -7.94 -6.91
N VAL A 16 16.25 -8.34 -6.89
CA VAL A 16 15.11 -7.48 -6.50
C VAL A 16 14.76 -7.75 -5.05
N TRP A 17 14.67 -6.71 -4.23
CA TRP A 17 14.35 -6.83 -2.81
C TRP A 17 13.01 -6.20 -2.47
N VAL A 18 12.33 -6.80 -1.49
CA VAL A 18 11.08 -6.28 -0.92
C VAL A 18 11.20 -6.18 0.59
N PHE A 19 11.03 -4.98 1.15
CA PHE A 19 10.84 -4.83 2.60
C PHE A 19 9.52 -5.48 3.00
N CYS A 20 9.62 -6.53 3.81
CA CYS A 20 8.49 -7.29 4.31
C CYS A 20 8.08 -6.74 5.68
N GLU A 21 7.11 -5.83 5.67
CA GLU A 21 6.58 -5.23 6.90
C GLU A 21 5.88 -6.30 7.75
N GLN A 22 6.28 -6.37 9.02
CA GLN A 22 5.60 -7.13 10.06
C GLN A 22 5.13 -6.19 11.17
N ARG A 23 4.03 -6.57 11.82
CA ARG A 23 3.56 -5.91 13.04
C ARG A 23 3.29 -6.98 14.08
N GLN A 24 4.05 -6.95 15.18
CA GLN A 24 3.93 -7.91 16.29
C GLN A 24 4.07 -9.36 15.84
N GLY A 25 5.06 -9.64 14.98
CA GLY A 25 5.32 -10.98 14.47
C GLY A 25 4.28 -11.49 13.47
N LYS A 26 3.42 -10.61 12.93
CA LYS A 26 2.50 -10.94 11.85
C LYS A 26 2.86 -10.18 10.59
N MET A 27 2.97 -10.89 9.47
CA MET A 27 3.22 -10.30 8.15
C MET A 27 2.03 -9.43 7.71
N MET A 28 2.31 -8.26 7.16
CA MET A 28 1.28 -7.40 6.58
C MET A 28 0.90 -7.87 5.17
N PRO A 29 -0.38 -7.80 4.76
CA PRO A 29 -0.83 -8.24 3.42
C PRO A 29 -0.06 -7.61 2.27
N THR A 30 0.30 -6.33 2.40
CA THR A 30 1.09 -5.57 1.41
C THR A 30 2.45 -6.20 1.11
N SER A 31 3.06 -6.91 2.06
CA SER A 31 4.31 -7.64 1.83
C SER A 31 4.12 -8.74 0.79
N PHE A 32 2.99 -9.46 0.82
CA PHE A 32 2.68 -10.52 -0.16
C PHE A 32 2.34 -9.94 -1.54
N GLU A 33 1.63 -8.82 -1.58
CA GLU A 33 1.37 -8.07 -2.82
C GLU A 33 2.68 -7.66 -3.48
N LEU A 34 3.62 -7.13 -2.71
CA LEU A 34 4.92 -6.67 -3.22
C LEU A 34 5.87 -7.80 -3.60
N ILE A 35 5.89 -8.91 -2.86
CA ILE A 35 6.64 -10.11 -3.26
C ILE A 35 6.10 -10.63 -4.59
N SER A 36 4.78 -10.66 -4.74
CA SER A 36 4.14 -11.13 -5.98
C SER A 36 4.47 -10.25 -7.18
N GLU A 37 4.50 -8.93 -6.99
CA GLU A 37 4.91 -7.99 -8.03
C GLU A 37 6.42 -8.02 -8.30
N GLY A 38 7.21 -8.07 -7.23
CA GLY A 38 8.66 -8.21 -7.28
C GLY A 38 9.11 -9.47 -8.03
N ARG A 39 8.33 -10.55 -7.97
CA ARG A 39 8.60 -11.78 -8.74
C ARG A 39 8.58 -11.52 -10.24
N LYS A 40 7.58 -10.78 -10.72
CA LYS A 40 7.49 -10.43 -12.15
C LYS A 40 8.70 -9.59 -12.58
N LEU A 41 9.05 -8.59 -11.78
CA LEU A 41 10.20 -7.72 -12.05
C LEU A 41 11.52 -8.49 -12.02
N ALA A 42 11.69 -9.41 -11.07
CA ALA A 42 12.86 -10.27 -10.97
C ALA A 42 12.98 -11.21 -12.18
N ASP A 43 11.87 -11.79 -12.64
CA ASP A 43 11.85 -12.62 -13.85
C ASP A 43 12.20 -11.82 -15.11
N GLU A 44 11.71 -10.59 -15.23
CA GLU A 44 12.06 -9.68 -16.34
C GLU A 44 13.53 -9.26 -16.33
N LEU A 45 14.13 -9.11 -15.13
CA LEU A 45 15.56 -8.86 -15.00
C LEU A 45 16.41 -10.13 -15.18
N GLY A 46 15.83 -11.33 -15.05
CA GLY A 46 16.58 -12.58 -14.97
C GLY A 46 17.37 -12.70 -13.66
N GLU A 47 16.86 -12.10 -12.58
CA GLU A 47 17.50 -12.00 -11.27
C GLU A 47 16.67 -12.71 -10.19
N LYS A 48 17.26 -12.88 -9.00
CA LYS A 48 16.56 -13.44 -7.84
C LYS A 48 15.70 -12.40 -7.12
N LEU A 49 14.62 -12.86 -6.49
CA LEU A 49 13.77 -12.07 -5.59
C LEU A 49 14.07 -12.42 -4.14
N TYR A 50 14.32 -11.42 -3.33
CA TYR A 50 14.51 -11.58 -1.88
C TYR A 50 13.51 -10.76 -1.06
N GLY A 51 12.95 -11.38 -0.03
CA GLY A 51 12.30 -10.66 1.06
C GLY A 51 13.34 -10.14 2.06
N LEU A 52 13.15 -8.94 2.60
CA LEU A 52 13.93 -8.40 3.72
C LEU A 52 13.00 -8.21 4.92
N LEU A 53 13.18 -9.06 5.94
CA LEU A 53 12.34 -9.13 7.12
C LEU A 53 13.14 -8.73 8.37
N LEU A 54 12.67 -7.69 9.07
CA LEU A 54 13.27 -7.17 10.30
C LEU A 54 12.30 -7.36 11.47
N GLY A 55 12.83 -7.74 12.63
CA GLY A 55 12.04 -7.86 13.85
C GLY A 55 12.78 -8.59 14.96
N HIS A 56 12.03 -9.16 15.89
CA HIS A 56 12.55 -10.02 16.93
C HIS A 56 11.68 -11.27 17.05
N GLU A 57 12.29 -12.44 17.06
CA GLU A 57 11.63 -13.74 17.02
C GLU A 57 10.72 -13.92 15.79
N ILE A 58 11.15 -13.42 14.62
CA ILE A 58 10.34 -13.34 13.39
C ILE A 58 10.71 -14.38 12.32
N GLU A 59 11.66 -15.28 12.59
CA GLU A 59 12.07 -16.30 11.62
C GLU A 59 10.90 -17.21 11.19
N GLY A 60 9.97 -17.50 12.10
CA GLY A 60 8.84 -18.40 11.86
C GLY A 60 7.87 -17.96 10.77
N ILE A 61 7.82 -16.66 10.45
CA ILE A 61 6.94 -16.12 9.40
C ILE A 61 7.65 -15.89 8.06
N ALA A 62 8.96 -16.11 7.99
CA ALA A 62 9.76 -15.81 6.80
C ALA A 62 9.41 -16.70 5.61
N LYS A 63 9.26 -18.02 5.83
CA LYS A 63 9.04 -19.00 4.75
C LYS A 63 7.76 -18.78 3.95
N GLU A 64 6.74 -18.18 4.56
CA GLU A 64 5.47 -17.87 3.89
C GLU A 64 5.70 -16.98 2.65
N LEU A 65 6.70 -16.09 2.68
CA LEU A 65 7.04 -15.22 1.56
C LEU A 65 7.46 -16.01 0.30
N GLY A 66 8.10 -17.17 0.49
CA GLY A 66 8.46 -18.06 -0.62
C GLY A 66 7.26 -18.55 -1.41
N GLY A 67 6.14 -18.82 -0.72
CA GLY A 67 4.92 -19.27 -1.37
C GLY A 67 4.26 -18.23 -2.26
N TYR A 68 4.66 -16.96 -2.16
CA TYR A 68 4.22 -15.89 -3.05
C TYR A 68 5.25 -15.50 -4.11
N GLY A 69 6.47 -16.09 -4.07
CA GLY A 69 7.47 -15.96 -5.14
C GLY A 69 8.89 -15.63 -4.69
N ALA A 70 9.16 -15.40 -3.40
CA ALA A 70 10.51 -15.13 -2.93
C ALA A 70 11.43 -16.34 -3.14
N ASP A 71 12.64 -16.12 -3.67
CA ASP A 71 13.67 -17.17 -3.76
C ASP A 71 14.37 -17.37 -2.42
N GLY A 72 14.50 -16.28 -1.65
CA GLY A 72 15.04 -16.30 -0.29
C GLY A 72 14.55 -15.12 0.54
N VAL A 73 14.80 -15.17 1.83
CA VAL A 73 14.45 -14.11 2.78
C VAL A 73 15.65 -13.80 3.66
N TYR A 74 16.10 -12.55 3.61
CA TYR A 74 17.03 -11.99 4.58
C TYR A 74 16.27 -11.70 5.87
N VAL A 75 16.62 -12.43 6.92
CA VAL A 75 16.02 -12.33 8.25
C VAL A 75 17.01 -11.62 9.17
N CYS A 76 16.66 -10.39 9.55
CA CYS A 76 17.43 -9.58 10.48
C CYS A 76 16.71 -9.58 11.84
N ASP A 77 17.06 -10.54 12.69
CA ASP A 77 16.47 -10.72 14.02
C ASP A 77 17.33 -10.06 15.10
N HIS A 78 16.76 -9.10 15.83
CA HIS A 78 17.45 -8.44 16.94
C HIS A 78 16.44 -7.87 17.96
N PRO A 79 16.70 -7.95 19.28
CA PRO A 79 15.79 -7.41 20.30
C PRO A 79 15.42 -5.93 20.10
N LEU A 80 16.38 -5.10 19.67
CA LEU A 80 16.14 -3.67 19.37
C LEU A 80 15.24 -3.42 18.15
N LEU A 81 14.94 -4.45 17.35
CA LEU A 81 14.02 -4.38 16.20
C LEU A 81 12.60 -4.87 16.54
N ALA A 82 12.34 -5.27 17.79
CA ALA A 82 11.04 -5.77 18.24
C ALA A 82 9.89 -4.78 17.94
N ASN A 83 10.15 -3.49 18.09
CA ASN A 83 9.27 -2.41 17.67
C ASN A 83 9.92 -1.61 16.54
N TYR A 84 9.09 -1.08 15.63
CA TYR A 84 9.59 -0.18 14.60
C TYR A 84 10.18 1.09 15.22
N THR A 85 11.41 1.39 14.81
CA THR A 85 12.07 2.68 15.01
C THR A 85 12.79 3.04 13.73
N THR A 86 12.73 4.31 13.35
CA THR A 86 13.33 4.78 12.09
C THR A 86 14.84 4.52 12.08
N ASP A 87 15.52 4.75 13.20
CA ASP A 87 16.98 4.65 13.30
C ASP A 87 17.47 3.21 13.16
N GLY A 88 16.92 2.30 13.96
CA GLY A 88 17.30 0.88 13.97
C GLY A 88 17.00 0.20 12.63
N TYR A 89 15.80 0.40 12.09
CA TYR A 89 15.43 -0.20 10.81
C TYR A 89 16.25 0.39 9.65
N THR A 90 16.47 1.71 9.61
CA THR A 90 17.30 2.33 8.57
C THR A 90 18.73 1.82 8.63
N LYS A 91 19.32 1.69 9.83
CA LYS A 91 20.69 1.21 9.99
C LYS A 91 20.85 -0.19 9.42
N VAL A 92 20.04 -1.13 9.91
CA VAL A 92 20.13 -2.53 9.50
C VAL A 92 19.89 -2.69 8.01
N ILE A 93 18.85 -2.04 7.46
CA ILE A 93 18.56 -2.12 6.02
C ILE A 93 19.72 -1.54 5.19
N CYS A 94 20.28 -0.40 5.58
CA CYS A 94 21.38 0.21 4.84
C CYS A 94 22.66 -0.64 4.92
N ASP A 95 22.99 -1.21 6.07
CA ASP A 95 24.17 -2.06 6.23
C ASP A 95 24.07 -3.30 5.34
N VAL A 96 22.90 -3.95 5.34
CA VAL A 96 22.63 -5.15 4.53
C VAL A 96 22.58 -4.80 3.04
N ILE A 97 22.03 -3.65 2.63
CA ILE A 97 22.10 -3.19 1.24
C ILE A 97 23.54 -2.90 0.80
N GLN A 98 24.38 -2.33 1.67
CA GLN A 98 25.78 -2.07 1.35
C GLN A 98 26.58 -3.36 1.13
N GLU A 99 26.23 -4.43 1.85
CA GLU A 99 26.88 -5.75 1.74
C GLU A 99 26.42 -6.50 0.47
N TYR A 100 25.11 -6.65 0.26
CA TYR A 100 24.57 -7.53 -0.79
C TYR A 100 24.18 -6.82 -2.08
N LYS A 101 24.13 -5.47 -2.08
CA LYS A 101 23.95 -4.61 -3.26
C LYS A 101 22.80 -5.04 -4.20
N PRO A 102 21.53 -4.97 -3.75
CA PRO A 102 20.38 -5.22 -4.61
C PRO A 102 20.22 -4.21 -5.74
N GLU A 103 19.69 -4.64 -6.89
CA GLU A 103 19.40 -3.72 -7.99
C GLU A 103 18.15 -2.86 -7.70
N VAL A 104 17.13 -3.46 -7.11
CA VAL A 104 15.83 -2.83 -6.82
C VAL A 104 15.46 -3.05 -5.36
N MET A 105 14.85 -2.03 -4.74
CA MET A 105 14.28 -2.14 -3.39
C MET A 105 12.85 -1.59 -3.35
N LEU A 106 11.89 -2.48 -3.13
CA LEU A 106 10.46 -2.14 -3.01
C LEU A 106 10.04 -2.08 -1.54
N ILE A 107 9.22 -1.10 -1.21
CA ILE A 107 8.73 -0.85 0.15
C ILE A 107 7.23 -0.57 0.08
N GLY A 108 6.41 -1.10 0.98
CA GLY A 108 5.00 -0.73 1.05
C GLY A 108 4.83 0.73 1.46
N ALA A 109 3.99 1.51 0.78
CA ALA A 109 3.71 2.91 1.11
C ALA A 109 2.75 3.06 2.31
N THR A 110 2.99 2.27 3.36
CA THR A 110 2.34 2.37 4.67
C THR A 110 2.91 3.53 5.47
N ASN A 111 2.41 3.78 6.68
CA ASN A 111 3.02 4.76 7.59
C ASN A 111 4.49 4.43 7.91
N ILE A 112 4.81 3.14 8.06
CA ILE A 112 6.18 2.68 8.31
C ILE A 112 7.02 2.88 7.05
N GLY A 113 6.59 2.37 5.90
CA GLY A 113 7.42 2.44 4.70
C GLY A 113 7.58 3.84 4.13
N ARG A 114 6.61 4.75 4.33
CA ARG A 114 6.73 6.17 3.98
C ARG A 114 7.71 6.95 4.86
N ASP A 115 7.93 6.49 6.09
CA ASP A 115 8.97 7.02 6.98
C ASP A 115 10.35 6.40 6.66
N LEU A 116 10.40 5.08 6.53
CA LEU A 116 11.62 4.30 6.32
C LEU A 116 12.27 4.54 4.95
N GLY A 117 11.47 4.54 3.88
CA GLY A 117 11.93 4.65 2.50
C GLY A 117 12.82 5.87 2.25
N PRO A 118 12.37 7.11 2.52
CA PRO A 118 13.17 8.30 2.30
C PRO A 118 14.43 8.34 3.17
N ARG A 119 14.37 7.81 4.40
CA ARG A 119 15.53 7.76 5.29
C ARG A 119 16.62 6.84 4.74
N CYS A 120 16.24 5.66 4.24
CA CYS A 120 17.16 4.74 3.58
C CYS A 120 17.73 5.34 2.28
N ALA A 121 16.89 5.92 1.42
CA ALA A 121 17.33 6.51 0.16
C ALA A 121 18.35 7.64 0.35
N ALA A 122 18.14 8.50 1.35
CA ALA A 122 19.08 9.56 1.70
C ALA A 122 20.43 9.01 2.20
N ARG A 123 20.41 7.99 3.08
CA ARG A 123 21.63 7.37 3.62
C ARG A 123 22.43 6.62 2.55
N LEU A 124 21.74 5.98 1.61
CA LEU A 124 22.33 5.23 0.49
C LEU A 124 22.66 6.14 -0.72
N HIS A 125 22.34 7.43 -0.67
CA HIS A 125 22.53 8.35 -1.78
C HIS A 125 21.97 7.80 -3.12
N THR A 126 20.68 7.44 -3.12
CA THR A 126 19.97 6.91 -4.30
C THR A 126 18.59 7.57 -4.47
N GLY A 127 17.91 7.27 -5.58
CA GLY A 127 16.57 7.78 -5.88
C GLY A 127 15.47 6.94 -5.25
N LEU A 128 14.40 7.61 -4.80
CA LEU A 128 13.15 7.01 -4.33
C LEU A 128 11.95 7.58 -5.08
N CYS A 129 11.16 6.72 -5.73
CA CYS A 129 9.84 7.11 -6.23
C CYS A 129 8.77 6.74 -5.19
N ALA A 130 7.98 7.71 -4.75
CA ALA A 130 7.02 7.49 -3.68
C ALA A 130 5.63 7.08 -4.18
N ASP A 131 4.93 6.23 -3.44
CA ASP A 131 3.52 5.87 -3.65
C ASP A 131 3.19 5.47 -5.09
N CYS A 132 4.01 4.58 -5.66
CA CYS A 132 3.86 4.06 -7.01
C CYS A 132 2.62 3.17 -7.10
N THR A 133 1.96 3.21 -8.25
CA THR A 133 0.79 2.40 -8.57
C THR A 133 1.03 1.44 -9.72
N HIS A 134 2.14 1.60 -10.45
CA HIS A 134 2.53 0.68 -11.51
C HIS A 134 4.05 0.64 -11.65
N LEU A 135 4.60 -0.54 -11.91
CA LEU A 135 6.02 -0.81 -12.01
C LEU A 135 6.27 -1.68 -13.25
N ASP A 136 7.24 -1.30 -14.08
CA ASP A 136 7.68 -2.11 -15.23
C ASP A 136 9.19 -2.12 -15.33
N ILE A 137 9.74 -3.18 -15.91
CA ILE A 137 11.12 -3.22 -16.41
C ILE A 137 11.11 -3.48 -17.91
N ASP A 138 10.29 -4.43 -18.36
CA ASP A 138 10.09 -4.76 -19.77
C ASP A 138 9.51 -3.56 -20.55
N VAL A 139 10.30 -3.04 -21.51
CA VAL A 139 9.91 -1.87 -22.30
C VAL A 139 8.69 -2.13 -23.20
N PRO A 140 8.58 -3.27 -23.89
CA PRO A 140 7.35 -3.60 -24.64
C PRO A 140 6.08 -3.52 -23.78
N LYS A 141 6.05 -4.17 -22.61
CA LYS A 141 4.92 -4.10 -21.67
C LYS A 141 4.65 -2.67 -21.21
N TYR A 142 5.70 -1.92 -20.88
CA TYR A 142 5.57 -0.53 -20.49
C TYR A 142 4.97 0.34 -21.61
N LYS A 143 5.37 0.14 -22.87
CA LYS A 143 4.80 0.86 -24.03
C LYS A 143 3.31 0.54 -24.18
N ASP A 144 2.91 -0.72 -24.01
CA ASP A 144 1.51 -1.13 -24.07
C ASP A 144 0.69 -0.55 -22.91
N PHE A 145 1.25 -0.53 -21.70
CA PHE A 145 0.66 0.19 -20.56
C PHE A 145 0.44 1.66 -20.88
N LEU A 146 1.46 2.38 -21.37
CA LEU A 146 1.34 3.79 -21.73
C LEU A 146 0.27 4.06 -22.79
N ARG A 147 0.10 3.17 -23.78
CA ARG A 147 -0.94 3.32 -24.82
C ARG A 147 -2.35 3.25 -24.23
N SER A 148 -2.54 2.48 -23.16
CA SER A 148 -3.84 2.30 -22.51
C SER A 148 -4.11 3.30 -21.38
N ALA A 149 -3.07 3.74 -20.68
CA ALA A 149 -3.17 4.46 -19.41
C ALA A 149 -2.59 5.88 -19.45
N SER A 150 -2.13 6.37 -20.60
CA SER A 150 -1.57 7.71 -20.74
C SER A 150 -2.20 8.51 -21.88
N THR A 151 -2.03 9.83 -21.82
CA THR A 151 -2.41 10.77 -22.89
C THR A 151 -1.24 11.09 -23.82
N LEU A 152 -0.16 10.30 -23.79
CA LEU A 152 1.02 10.54 -24.63
C LEU A 152 0.72 10.23 -26.10
N ALA A 153 1.29 11.03 -27.00
CA ALA A 153 1.20 10.74 -28.43
C ALA A 153 1.93 9.43 -28.76
N PRO A 154 1.40 8.57 -29.67
CA PRO A 154 2.04 7.30 -30.03
C PRO A 154 3.51 7.44 -30.44
N ALA A 155 3.85 8.50 -31.18
CA ALA A 155 5.23 8.78 -31.60
C ALA A 155 6.20 8.97 -30.41
N MET A 156 5.72 9.51 -29.27
CA MET A 156 6.55 9.63 -28.07
C MET A 156 6.75 8.27 -27.39
N ILE A 157 5.72 7.42 -27.36
CA ILE A 157 5.79 6.07 -26.80
C ILE A 157 6.76 5.20 -27.63
N ASP A 158 6.65 5.27 -28.95
CA ASP A 158 7.48 4.48 -29.85
C ASP A 158 8.96 4.90 -29.81
N SER A 159 9.25 6.15 -29.41
CA SER A 159 10.61 6.68 -29.26
C SER A 159 11.39 6.16 -28.05
N ILE A 160 10.72 5.46 -27.12
CA ILE A 160 11.36 4.93 -25.91
C ILE A 160 12.35 3.80 -26.29
N PRO A 161 13.63 3.88 -25.88
CA PRO A 161 14.63 2.85 -26.16
C PRO A 161 14.22 1.48 -25.60
N GLU A 162 14.34 0.43 -26.42
CA GLU A 162 13.91 -0.94 -26.05
C GLU A 162 14.87 -1.66 -25.11
N ASP A 163 16.12 -1.19 -25.02
CA ASP A 163 17.19 -1.79 -24.24
C ASP A 163 17.31 -1.22 -22.80
N ASP A 164 16.42 -0.31 -22.41
CA ASP A 164 16.43 0.26 -21.06
C ASP A 164 15.96 -0.78 -20.03
N ARG A 165 16.86 -1.20 -19.13
CA ARG A 165 16.56 -2.14 -18.02
C ARG A 165 16.22 -1.45 -16.70
N ASN A 166 16.13 -0.12 -16.65
CA ASN A 166 15.77 0.58 -15.42
C ASN A 166 14.34 0.27 -14.98
N LEU A 167 14.10 0.29 -13.67
CA LEU A 167 12.75 0.23 -13.11
C LEU A 167 11.96 1.51 -13.48
N LYS A 168 10.88 1.34 -14.24
CA LYS A 168 9.91 2.39 -14.58
C LYS A 168 8.88 2.48 -13.45
N MET A 169 9.00 3.52 -12.64
CA MET A 169 8.16 3.72 -11.45
C MET A 169 7.06 4.72 -11.78
N THR A 170 5.85 4.23 -12.05
CA THR A 170 4.71 5.08 -12.38
C THR A 170 3.90 5.39 -11.14
N ARG A 171 3.68 6.69 -10.90
CA ARG A 171 2.93 7.19 -9.74
C ARG A 171 1.94 8.30 -10.11
N PRO A 172 0.83 8.43 -9.38
CA PRO A 172 0.00 9.62 -9.43
C PRO A 172 0.68 10.79 -8.69
N ALA A 173 0.62 11.97 -9.28
CA ALA A 173 1.03 13.25 -8.74
C ALA A 173 -0.14 14.25 -8.86
N PHE A 174 0.00 15.42 -8.22
CA PHE A 174 -1.04 16.48 -8.24
C PHE A 174 -2.45 15.97 -7.93
N GLY A 175 -2.61 15.20 -6.84
CA GLY A 175 -3.91 14.66 -6.43
C GLY A 175 -4.49 13.58 -7.36
N GLY A 176 -3.67 13.00 -8.23
CA GLY A 176 -4.09 11.99 -9.21
C GLY A 176 -4.30 12.53 -10.63
N HIS A 177 -4.20 13.85 -10.83
CA HIS A 177 -4.40 14.46 -12.14
C HIS A 177 -3.22 14.35 -13.09
N LEU A 178 -2.04 13.98 -12.59
CA LEU A 178 -0.85 13.73 -13.40
C LEU A 178 -0.31 12.36 -13.08
N MET A 179 -0.19 11.50 -14.09
CA MET A 179 0.59 10.27 -13.97
C MET A 179 2.02 10.56 -14.43
N ALA A 180 3.00 10.21 -13.61
CA ALA A 180 4.41 10.38 -13.92
C ALA A 180 5.13 9.04 -13.81
N THR A 181 5.85 8.66 -14.87
CA THR A 181 6.83 7.58 -14.80
C THR A 181 8.20 8.17 -14.51
N ILE A 182 8.85 7.67 -13.47
CA ILE A 182 10.15 8.14 -13.00
C ILE A 182 11.12 6.96 -13.04
N ILE A 183 12.34 7.22 -13.50
CA ILE A 183 13.44 6.25 -13.52
C ILE A 183 14.63 6.76 -12.70
N CYS A 184 15.43 5.84 -12.15
CA CYS A 184 16.69 6.17 -11.49
C CYS A 184 17.87 5.56 -12.27
N PRO A 185 18.42 6.25 -13.29
CA PRO A 185 19.38 5.64 -14.22
C PRO A 185 20.82 5.62 -13.69
N ARG A 186 21.14 6.41 -12.67
CA ARG A 186 22.55 6.65 -12.23
C ARG A 186 22.89 6.11 -10.86
N PHE A 187 21.91 5.65 -10.08
CA PHE A 187 22.12 5.23 -8.70
C PHE A 187 21.38 3.93 -8.41
N ARG A 188 21.92 3.13 -7.49
CA ARG A 188 21.37 1.86 -7.02
C ARG A 188 21.44 1.76 -5.48
N PRO A 189 20.51 1.03 -4.84
CA PRO A 189 19.34 0.38 -5.45
C PRO A 189 18.34 1.39 -5.99
N ALA A 190 17.60 1.05 -7.04
CA ALA A 190 16.44 1.83 -7.47
C ALA A 190 15.30 1.58 -6.46
N MET A 191 14.87 2.61 -5.74
CA MET A 191 13.91 2.45 -4.65
C MET A 191 12.52 2.95 -5.03
N ALA A 192 11.49 2.20 -4.63
CA ALA A 192 10.10 2.63 -4.75
C ALA A 192 9.31 2.32 -3.48
N THR A 193 8.53 3.30 -2.99
CA THR A 193 7.38 2.94 -2.13
C THR A 193 6.16 2.69 -3.00
N VAL A 194 5.41 1.63 -2.73
CA VAL A 194 4.31 1.15 -3.58
C VAL A 194 3.01 1.15 -2.79
N ARG A 195 1.93 1.66 -3.40
CA ARG A 195 0.64 1.81 -2.75
C ARG A 195 0.05 0.44 -2.33
N PRO A 196 -0.33 0.24 -1.06
CA PRO A 196 -1.05 -0.95 -0.61
C PRO A 196 -2.35 -1.18 -1.39
N GLY A 197 -2.64 -2.44 -1.73
CA GLY A 197 -3.87 -2.86 -2.41
C GLY A 197 -3.89 -2.66 -3.93
N VAL A 198 -2.87 -2.02 -4.51
CA VAL A 198 -2.78 -1.85 -5.97
C VAL A 198 -2.19 -3.08 -6.66
N MET A 199 -1.17 -3.68 -6.04
CA MET A 199 -0.55 -4.89 -6.58
C MET A 199 -1.35 -6.12 -6.16
N LYS A 200 -1.43 -7.11 -7.04
CA LYS A 200 -2.18 -8.34 -6.80
C LYS A 200 -1.27 -9.42 -6.21
N LYS A 201 -1.72 -10.07 -5.14
CA LYS A 201 -1.05 -11.26 -4.63
C LYS A 201 -1.17 -12.43 -5.62
N ASN A 202 -0.11 -13.20 -5.77
CA ASN A 202 -0.13 -14.47 -6.50
C ASN A 202 -0.86 -15.55 -5.70
N ALA A 203 -1.23 -16.64 -6.37
CA ALA A 203 -1.70 -17.84 -5.70
C ALA A 203 -0.56 -18.43 -4.85
N PHE A 204 -0.88 -18.84 -3.63
CA PHE A 204 0.10 -19.40 -2.71
C PHE A 204 0.55 -20.80 -3.16
N ASP A 205 1.86 -21.03 -3.15
CA ASP A 205 2.50 -22.29 -3.51
C ASP A 205 3.33 -22.84 -2.34
N GLN A 206 2.85 -23.94 -1.74
CA GLN A 206 3.54 -24.56 -0.60
C GLN A 206 4.94 -25.07 -0.95
N ALA A 207 5.15 -25.59 -2.16
CA ALA A 207 6.45 -26.14 -2.55
C ALA A 207 7.51 -25.04 -2.65
N LYS A 208 7.11 -23.84 -3.11
CA LYS A 208 8.01 -22.66 -3.13
C LYS A 208 8.27 -22.11 -1.74
N ALA A 209 7.26 -22.12 -0.85
CA ALA A 209 7.45 -21.77 0.56
C ALA A 209 8.48 -22.67 1.24
N ASP A 210 8.42 -23.98 0.98
CA ASP A 210 9.35 -24.96 1.54
C ASP A 210 10.77 -24.86 0.96
N ALA A 211 10.89 -24.46 -0.31
CA ALA A 211 12.15 -24.25 -1.01
C ALA A 211 12.83 -22.90 -0.69
N CYS A 212 12.12 -21.97 -0.05
CA CYS A 212 12.61 -20.64 0.27
C CYS A 212 13.80 -20.67 1.24
N GLU A 213 14.91 -20.06 0.84
CA GLU A 213 16.12 -20.00 1.66
C GLU A 213 16.00 -18.90 2.72
N ILE A 214 16.30 -19.21 3.98
CA ILE A 214 16.43 -18.21 5.05
C ILE A 214 17.90 -17.82 5.15
N ILE A 215 18.19 -16.55 4.92
CA ILE A 215 19.53 -15.97 4.98
C ILE A 215 19.59 -15.06 6.20
N LYS A 216 20.66 -15.15 7.01
CA LYS A 216 20.85 -14.35 8.22
C LYS A 216 22.05 -13.42 8.04
N PRO A 217 21.85 -12.18 7.57
CA PRO A 217 22.92 -11.20 7.42
C PRO A 217 23.63 -10.92 8.74
N ASN A 218 24.92 -10.62 8.66
CA ASN A 218 25.65 -10.07 9.80
C ASN A 218 25.45 -8.55 9.83
N PHE A 219 24.88 -8.04 10.91
CA PHE A 219 24.78 -6.61 11.16
C PHE A 219 25.08 -6.33 12.63
N SER A 220 25.48 -5.09 12.92
CA SER A 220 25.69 -4.62 14.29
C SER A 220 24.65 -3.56 14.60
N LEU A 221 23.95 -3.68 15.73
CA LEU A 221 22.96 -2.71 16.18
C LEU A 221 23.10 -2.56 17.70
N THR A 222 23.41 -1.35 18.16
CA THR A 222 23.53 -1.04 19.60
C THR A 222 22.53 0.04 20.01
N GLU A 223 22.40 0.30 21.31
CA GLU A 223 21.54 1.39 21.81
C GLU A 223 22.04 2.77 21.36
N ASP A 224 23.34 2.94 21.13
CA ASP A 224 23.93 4.20 20.64
C ASP A 224 23.47 4.56 19.21
N ASP A 225 22.98 3.57 18.46
CA ASP A 225 22.42 3.78 17.12
C ASP A 225 20.97 4.28 17.15
N MET A 226 20.36 4.38 18.33
CA MET A 226 18.94 4.66 18.53
C MET A 226 18.75 6.06 19.13
N GLU A 227 18.21 7.00 18.35
CA GLU A 227 17.81 8.31 18.87
C GLU A 227 16.35 8.31 19.35
N THR A 228 15.55 7.36 18.86
CA THR A 228 14.13 7.23 19.17
C THR A 228 13.85 6.08 20.14
N GLN A 229 13.15 6.38 21.24
CA GLN A 229 12.69 5.37 22.19
C GLN A 229 11.16 5.22 22.17
N VAL A 230 10.69 3.97 22.06
CA VAL A 230 9.27 3.64 22.18
C VAL A 230 8.92 3.52 23.67
N VAL A 231 8.27 4.55 24.23
CA VAL A 231 7.84 4.56 25.64
C VAL A 231 6.60 3.69 25.86
N GLU A 232 5.63 3.80 24.96
CA GLU A 232 4.36 3.08 25.06
C GLU A 232 3.80 2.76 23.67
N VAL A 233 3.27 1.54 23.51
CA VAL A 233 2.52 1.15 22.31
C VAL A 233 1.06 0.98 22.71
N VAL A 234 0.28 2.06 22.54
CA VAL A 234 -1.16 2.03 22.81
C VAL A 234 -1.88 1.36 21.65
N LYS A 235 -2.28 0.10 21.83
CA LYS A 235 -3.27 -0.52 20.95
C LYS A 235 -4.64 0.01 21.36
N ALA A 236 -5.24 0.89 20.56
CA ALA A 236 -6.62 1.27 20.77
C ALA A 236 -7.50 0.01 20.67
N ALA A 237 -7.98 -0.50 21.81
CA ALA A 237 -8.86 -1.66 21.91
C ALA A 237 -10.32 -1.35 21.49
N LYS A 238 -10.49 -0.50 20.48
CA LYS A 238 -11.76 -0.36 19.77
C LYS A 238 -11.63 -1.24 18.53
N LYS A 239 -12.64 -2.11 18.27
CA LYS A 239 -12.74 -2.97 17.06
C LYS A 239 -11.87 -2.39 15.95
N LEU A 240 -10.69 -2.99 15.71
CA LEU A 240 -9.75 -2.49 14.72
C LEU A 240 -10.46 -2.52 13.37
N VAL A 241 -10.93 -1.35 12.94
CA VAL A 241 -11.55 -1.18 11.63
C VAL A 241 -10.40 -1.18 10.63
N ASP A 242 -10.08 -2.37 10.14
CA ASP A 242 -9.16 -2.54 9.02
C ASP A 242 -9.86 -2.12 7.73
N LEU A 243 -9.87 -0.80 7.51
CA LEU A 243 -10.38 -0.19 6.29
C LEU A 243 -9.60 -0.62 5.04
N ILE A 244 -8.31 -0.95 5.16
CA ILE A 244 -7.43 -1.21 4.02
C ILE A 244 -7.68 -2.62 3.48
N GLY A 245 -7.84 -3.60 4.37
CA GLY A 245 -8.13 -4.99 4.01
C GLY A 245 -9.60 -5.33 3.81
N ALA A 246 -10.53 -4.37 3.95
CA ALA A 246 -11.96 -4.65 3.88
C ALA A 246 -12.47 -4.80 2.44
N ASP A 247 -13.22 -5.89 2.19
CA ASP A 247 -13.93 -6.11 0.92
C ASP A 247 -15.08 -5.10 0.72
N VAL A 248 -15.68 -4.60 1.81
CA VAL A 248 -16.79 -3.64 1.78
C VAL A 248 -16.54 -2.52 2.79
N VAL A 249 -16.68 -1.27 2.35
CA VAL A 249 -16.57 -0.08 3.20
C VAL A 249 -17.84 0.75 3.10
N VAL A 250 -18.51 0.99 4.23
CA VAL A 250 -19.66 1.89 4.34
C VAL A 250 -19.21 3.17 5.03
N SER A 251 -19.05 4.25 4.25
CA SER A 251 -18.50 5.50 4.75
C SER A 251 -19.56 6.57 4.97
N VAL A 252 -19.46 7.30 6.09
CA VAL A 252 -20.32 8.44 6.41
C VAL A 252 -19.61 9.78 6.20
N GLY A 253 -20.38 10.77 5.73
CA GLY A 253 -19.94 12.13 5.53
C GLY A 253 -20.62 13.12 6.46
N ARG A 254 -20.40 14.42 6.21
CA ARG A 254 -21.08 15.51 6.93
C ARG A 254 -22.61 15.44 6.84
N GLY A 255 -23.15 14.74 5.83
CA GLY A 255 -24.60 14.59 5.64
C GLY A 255 -25.35 13.97 6.82
N ILE A 256 -24.66 13.28 7.74
CA ILE A 256 -25.27 12.75 8.98
C ILE A 256 -25.45 13.80 10.09
N SER A 257 -25.09 15.07 9.86
CA SER A 257 -25.08 16.10 10.90
C SER A 257 -26.42 16.35 11.61
N LYS A 258 -27.54 15.90 11.03
CA LYS A 258 -28.87 16.02 11.65
C LYS A 258 -29.08 15.04 12.82
N ASP A 259 -28.49 13.86 12.72
CA ASP A 259 -28.52 12.82 13.75
C ASP A 259 -27.27 11.96 13.58
N VAL A 260 -26.22 12.34 14.30
CA VAL A 260 -24.89 11.75 14.17
C VAL A 260 -24.90 10.30 14.66
N GLU A 261 -25.52 10.04 15.82
CA GLU A 261 -25.60 8.68 16.36
C GLU A 261 -26.46 7.77 15.48
N GLY A 262 -27.62 8.26 15.01
CA GLY A 262 -28.47 7.50 14.10
C GLY A 262 -27.78 7.23 12.76
N GLY A 263 -27.06 8.21 12.22
CA GLY A 263 -26.33 8.06 10.96
C GLY A 263 -25.19 7.04 11.05
N ILE A 264 -24.45 7.04 12.16
CA ILE A 264 -23.39 6.05 12.42
C ILE A 264 -24.02 4.66 12.60
N LYS A 265 -25.08 4.53 13.40
CA LYS A 265 -25.78 3.24 13.60
C LYS A 265 -26.30 2.64 12.29
N LEU A 266 -26.87 3.48 11.41
CA LEU A 266 -27.31 3.03 10.08
C LEU A 266 -26.14 2.55 9.22
N ALA A 267 -25.00 3.22 9.29
CA ALA A 267 -23.79 2.79 8.58
C ALA A 267 -23.23 1.47 9.15
N GLU A 268 -23.24 1.31 10.47
CA GLU A 268 -22.84 0.07 11.15
C GLU A 268 -23.76 -1.10 10.78
N GLU A 269 -25.08 -0.89 10.77
CA GLU A 269 -26.05 -1.93 10.39
C GLU A 269 -25.89 -2.32 8.91
N LEU A 270 -25.71 -1.34 8.01
CA LEU A 270 -25.47 -1.63 6.60
C LEU A 270 -24.14 -2.36 6.40
N ALA A 271 -23.09 -1.97 7.12
CA ALA A 271 -21.80 -2.65 7.09
C ALA A 271 -21.93 -4.09 7.59
N GLU A 272 -22.63 -4.34 8.69
CA GLU A 272 -22.85 -5.68 9.24
C GLU A 272 -23.59 -6.58 8.25
N VAL A 273 -24.65 -6.06 7.61
CA VAL A 273 -25.39 -6.81 6.59
C VAL A 273 -24.53 -7.15 5.38
N LEU A 274 -23.61 -6.28 4.99
CA LEU A 274 -22.71 -6.53 3.85
C LEU A 274 -21.44 -7.30 4.22
N GLY A 275 -21.14 -7.48 5.51
CA GLY A 275 -19.87 -8.05 5.97
C GLY A 275 -18.69 -7.09 5.83
N GLY A 276 -18.96 -5.78 5.91
CA GLY A 276 -18.00 -4.71 5.74
C GLY A 276 -17.64 -3.98 7.02
N VAL A 277 -16.94 -2.86 6.86
CA VAL A 277 -16.50 -1.98 7.94
C VAL A 277 -16.97 -0.54 7.72
N VAL A 278 -17.04 0.25 8.79
CA VAL A 278 -17.47 1.65 8.71
C VAL A 278 -16.29 2.57 8.43
N GLY A 279 -16.46 3.49 7.48
CA GLY A 279 -15.52 4.57 7.17
C GLY A 279 -16.11 5.96 7.47
N GLY A 280 -15.28 6.98 7.38
CA GLY A 280 -15.66 8.37 7.58
C GLY A 280 -14.88 9.32 6.70
N SER A 281 -15.52 10.39 6.22
CA SER A 281 -14.80 11.51 5.63
C SER A 281 -14.04 12.30 6.69
N ARG A 282 -13.02 13.08 6.31
CA ARG A 282 -12.33 13.98 7.24
C ARG A 282 -13.28 14.87 8.04
N ALA A 283 -14.39 15.31 7.45
CA ALA A 283 -15.39 16.13 8.14
C ALA A 283 -16.00 15.45 9.38
N THR A 284 -16.15 14.12 9.37
CA THR A 284 -16.67 13.38 10.53
C THR A 284 -15.61 13.23 11.63
N ILE A 285 -14.32 13.22 11.25
CA ILE A 285 -13.20 13.16 12.19
C ILE A 285 -12.99 14.53 12.86
N ASP A 286 -12.92 15.58 12.06
CA ASP A 286 -12.74 16.96 12.55
C ASP A 286 -13.89 17.38 13.48
N SER A 287 -15.08 16.79 13.30
CA SER A 287 -16.25 17.03 14.17
C SER A 287 -16.31 16.10 15.40
N GLY A 288 -15.34 15.20 15.57
CA GLY A 288 -15.25 14.26 16.70
C GLY A 288 -16.26 13.12 16.66
N TRP A 289 -16.93 12.86 15.54
CA TRP A 289 -17.96 11.81 15.41
C TRP A 289 -17.35 10.42 15.23
N LEU A 290 -16.22 10.35 14.54
CA LEU A 290 -15.45 9.13 14.31
C LEU A 290 -13.98 9.37 14.68
N SER A 291 -13.27 8.29 15.01
CA SER A 291 -11.81 8.37 15.24
C SER A 291 -11.04 8.47 13.93
N ALA A 292 -9.82 9.01 13.97
CA ALA A 292 -8.94 9.12 12.80
C ALA A 292 -8.70 7.78 12.09
N ASP A 293 -8.83 6.65 12.80
CA ASP A 293 -8.74 5.32 12.22
C ASP A 293 -9.82 5.02 11.18
N HIS A 294 -10.94 5.73 11.20
CA HIS A 294 -12.03 5.57 10.24
C HIS A 294 -11.88 6.50 9.03
N GLN A 295 -10.87 7.38 9.01
CA GLN A 295 -10.75 8.39 7.97
C GLN A 295 -10.38 7.78 6.61
N VAL A 296 -11.21 8.01 5.61
CA VAL A 296 -10.92 7.72 4.20
C VAL A 296 -10.55 9.02 3.48
N GLY A 297 -9.51 8.96 2.65
CA GLY A 297 -9.05 10.09 1.83
C GLY A 297 -7.53 10.22 1.78
N GLN A 298 -7.04 11.22 1.06
CA GLN A 298 -5.62 11.51 0.82
C GLN A 298 -4.80 11.66 2.11
N THR A 299 -5.38 12.28 3.15
CA THR A 299 -4.75 12.46 4.46
C THR A 299 -5.14 11.37 5.47
N GLY A 300 -5.95 10.39 5.06
CA GLY A 300 -6.39 9.26 5.85
C GLY A 300 -5.92 7.94 5.23
N LYS A 301 -6.78 6.93 5.26
CA LYS A 301 -6.55 5.63 4.61
C LYS A 301 -7.05 5.69 3.16
N THR A 302 -6.25 5.13 2.26
CA THR A 302 -6.68 4.81 0.89
C THR A 302 -7.19 3.37 0.90
N VAL A 303 -8.40 3.17 0.38
CA VAL A 303 -9.11 1.88 0.42
C VAL A 303 -9.50 1.47 -1.01
N HIS A 304 -9.45 0.18 -1.28
CA HIS A 304 -9.80 -0.41 -2.58
C HIS A 304 -10.80 -1.57 -2.40
N PRO A 305 -11.96 -1.35 -1.75
CA PRO A 305 -12.94 -2.40 -1.55
C PRO A 305 -13.62 -2.80 -2.85
N LYS A 306 -14.24 -3.97 -2.85
CA LYS A 306 -15.18 -4.41 -3.90
C LYS A 306 -16.41 -3.52 -3.92
N ILE A 307 -16.88 -3.08 -2.75
CA ILE A 307 -18.05 -2.19 -2.64
C ILE A 307 -17.71 -1.04 -1.68
N TYR A 308 -17.86 0.19 -2.16
CA TYR A 308 -17.78 1.40 -1.36
C TYR A 308 -19.13 2.10 -1.33
N VAL A 309 -19.72 2.29 -0.14
CA VAL A 309 -20.98 3.02 0.03
C VAL A 309 -20.69 4.40 0.64
N ALA A 310 -20.99 5.47 -0.08
CA ALA A 310 -20.79 6.85 0.34
C ALA A 310 -22.12 7.47 0.84
N LEU A 311 -22.32 7.51 2.16
CA LEU A 311 -23.52 8.06 2.81
C LEU A 311 -23.31 9.53 3.19
N GLY A 312 -23.94 10.45 2.46
CA GLY A 312 -23.89 11.89 2.78
C GLY A 312 -22.51 12.52 2.63
N ILE A 313 -21.70 12.01 1.69
CA ILE A 313 -20.35 12.52 1.36
C ILE A 313 -20.45 13.37 0.10
N SER A 314 -19.90 14.59 0.12
CA SER A 314 -19.91 15.48 -1.05
C SER A 314 -18.97 15.04 -2.17
N GLY A 315 -17.91 14.29 -1.85
CA GLY A 315 -16.93 13.81 -2.83
C GLY A 315 -15.86 14.86 -3.15
N ALA A 316 -15.37 15.60 -2.15
CA ALA A 316 -14.20 16.46 -2.34
C ALA A 316 -13.00 15.65 -2.88
N ILE A 317 -12.12 16.28 -3.66
CA ILE A 317 -10.97 15.62 -4.30
C ILE A 317 -10.12 14.85 -3.27
N GLN A 318 -9.94 15.41 -2.08
CA GLN A 318 -9.19 14.79 -0.99
C GLN A 318 -9.85 13.49 -0.51
N HIS A 319 -11.18 13.37 -0.55
CA HIS A 319 -11.89 12.13 -0.21
C HIS A 319 -11.83 11.14 -1.37
N LYS A 320 -12.13 11.59 -2.60
CA LYS A 320 -12.12 10.76 -3.81
C LYS A 320 -10.77 10.07 -4.03
N ALA A 321 -9.67 10.79 -3.82
CA ALA A 321 -8.32 10.23 -3.94
C ALA A 321 -8.05 9.01 -3.04
N GLY A 322 -8.84 8.81 -1.99
CA GLY A 322 -8.73 7.66 -1.08
C GLY A 322 -9.66 6.49 -1.39
N MET A 323 -10.55 6.58 -2.38
CA MET A 323 -11.56 5.53 -2.66
C MET A 323 -12.02 5.42 -4.12
N GLN A 324 -11.55 6.29 -5.02
CA GLN A 324 -11.95 6.30 -6.44
C GLN A 324 -11.64 5.00 -7.18
N ASP A 325 -10.66 4.23 -6.69
CA ASP A 325 -10.20 2.97 -7.28
C ASP A 325 -10.97 1.74 -6.70
N SER A 326 -12.13 1.96 -6.07
CA SER A 326 -13.03 0.88 -5.60
C SER A 326 -13.75 0.22 -6.79
N GLU A 327 -14.02 -1.09 -6.73
CA GLU A 327 -14.64 -1.80 -7.88
C GLU A 327 -16.09 -1.36 -8.14
N CYS A 328 -16.83 -0.98 -7.09
CA CYS A 328 -18.20 -0.49 -7.19
C CYS A 328 -18.46 0.59 -6.14
N ILE A 329 -18.88 1.76 -6.57
CA ILE A 329 -19.15 2.94 -5.74
C ILE A 329 -20.65 3.23 -5.74
N ILE A 330 -21.28 3.15 -4.57
CA ILE A 330 -22.68 3.47 -4.34
C ILE A 330 -22.77 4.77 -3.54
N ALA A 331 -23.33 5.84 -4.11
CA ALA A 331 -23.46 7.12 -3.44
C ALA A 331 -24.90 7.43 -3.07
N VAL A 332 -25.13 7.85 -1.82
CA VAL A 332 -26.41 8.39 -1.34
C VAL A 332 -26.19 9.82 -0.87
N ASN A 333 -26.75 10.79 -1.60
CA ASN A 333 -26.63 12.19 -1.25
C ASN A 333 -27.95 12.92 -1.53
N LYS A 334 -28.26 13.93 -0.71
CA LYS A 334 -29.45 14.76 -0.93
C LYS A 334 -29.26 15.75 -2.08
N ASN A 335 -28.01 16.15 -2.35
CA ASN A 335 -27.69 17.07 -3.44
C ASN A 335 -27.34 16.27 -4.70
N ASP A 336 -28.18 16.35 -5.74
CA ASP A 336 -27.98 15.69 -7.04
C ASP A 336 -26.76 16.19 -7.81
N THR A 337 -26.25 17.39 -7.49
CA THR A 337 -25.03 17.94 -8.09
C THR A 337 -23.77 17.65 -7.26
N ALA A 338 -23.81 16.71 -6.31
CA ALA A 338 -22.65 16.41 -5.49
C ALA A 338 -21.52 15.76 -6.33
N PRO A 339 -20.26 16.23 -6.24
CA PRO A 339 -19.11 15.68 -6.97
C PRO A 339 -18.82 14.18 -6.75
N ILE A 340 -19.44 13.57 -5.75
CA ILE A 340 -19.37 12.12 -5.53
C ILE A 340 -20.09 11.33 -6.64
N PHE A 341 -21.15 11.88 -7.24
CA PHE A 341 -21.90 11.23 -8.31
C PHE A 341 -21.12 11.15 -9.62
N GLU A 342 -20.06 11.95 -9.79
CA GLU A 342 -19.17 11.88 -10.97
C GLU A 342 -18.41 10.54 -11.06
N ILE A 343 -18.17 9.90 -9.92
CA ILE A 343 -17.39 8.65 -9.82
C ILE A 343 -18.23 7.47 -9.28
N ALA A 344 -19.53 7.67 -9.04
CA ALA A 344 -20.39 6.63 -8.49
C ALA A 344 -20.98 5.76 -9.61
N ASP A 345 -20.83 4.45 -9.51
CA ASP A 345 -21.50 3.49 -10.39
C ASP A 345 -23.02 3.52 -10.18
N TYR A 346 -23.44 3.69 -8.92
CA TYR A 346 -24.85 3.80 -8.54
C TYR A 346 -25.08 5.01 -7.65
N GLY A 347 -25.92 5.94 -8.10
CA GLY A 347 -26.27 7.15 -7.36
C GLY A 347 -27.74 7.17 -6.94
N ILE A 348 -28.01 7.40 -5.65
CA ILE A 348 -29.36 7.65 -5.13
C ILE A 348 -29.41 9.09 -4.60
N CYS A 349 -30.18 9.92 -5.28
CA CYS A 349 -30.51 11.26 -4.80
C CYS A 349 -31.64 11.16 -3.77
N GLY A 350 -31.34 11.39 -2.49
CA GLY A 350 -32.32 11.22 -1.42
C GLY A 350 -31.78 11.49 -0.03
N ASP A 351 -32.69 11.45 0.95
CA ASP A 351 -32.31 11.54 2.37
C ASP A 351 -31.72 10.20 2.83
N LEU A 352 -30.46 10.22 3.28
CA LEU A 352 -29.76 9.02 3.74
C LEU A 352 -30.52 8.30 4.87
N PHE A 353 -31.22 9.03 5.74
CA PHE A 353 -31.97 8.43 6.85
C PHE A 353 -33.21 7.65 6.39
N LYS A 354 -33.65 7.84 5.14
CA LYS A 354 -34.75 7.08 4.53
C LYS A 354 -34.23 6.00 3.58
N VAL A 355 -33.23 6.36 2.78
CA VAL A 355 -32.65 5.46 1.77
C VAL A 355 -31.89 4.31 2.42
N THR A 356 -31.07 4.58 3.45
CA THR A 356 -30.23 3.55 4.07
C THR A 356 -31.05 2.41 4.70
N PRO A 357 -32.13 2.65 5.48
CA PRO A 357 -33.01 1.59 5.96
C PRO A 357 -33.63 0.74 4.85
N MET A 358 -34.14 1.38 3.79
CA MET A 358 -34.74 0.67 2.64
C MET A 358 -33.71 -0.21 1.93
N LEU A 359 -32.47 0.30 1.80
CA LEU A 359 -31.36 -0.46 1.23
C LEU A 359 -31.02 -1.67 2.09
N ILE A 360 -30.96 -1.50 3.42
CA ILE A 360 -30.73 -2.59 4.38
C ILE A 360 -31.80 -3.67 4.25
N GLU A 361 -33.09 -3.30 4.24
CA GLU A 361 -34.20 -4.25 4.10
C GLU A 361 -34.14 -5.02 2.77
N ALA A 362 -33.89 -4.31 1.67
CA ALA A 362 -33.77 -4.93 0.35
C ALA A 362 -32.59 -5.92 0.28
N ILE A 363 -31.44 -5.57 0.87
CA ILE A 363 -30.27 -6.46 0.89
C ILE A 363 -30.53 -7.68 1.78
N LYS A 364 -31.15 -7.50 2.96
CA LYS A 364 -31.53 -8.63 3.83
C LYS A 364 -32.50 -9.57 3.11
N ALA A 365 -33.51 -9.04 2.42
CA ALA A 365 -34.46 -9.83 1.64
C ALA A 365 -33.78 -10.59 0.48
N ALA A 366 -32.88 -9.93 -0.26
CA ALA A 366 -32.13 -10.56 -1.34
C ALA A 366 -31.18 -11.66 -0.85
N LYS A 367 -30.57 -11.50 0.33
CA LYS A 367 -29.76 -12.54 0.97
C LYS A 367 -30.58 -13.72 1.47
N ALA A 368 -31.81 -13.50 1.92
CA ALA A 368 -32.70 -14.57 2.37
C ALA A 368 -33.35 -15.36 1.21
N ALA A 369 -33.41 -14.77 0.02
CA ALA A 369 -33.94 -15.39 -1.20
C ALA A 369 -32.90 -16.20 -1.99
N LYS A 370 -31.62 -16.13 -1.60
CA LYS A 370 -30.50 -16.93 -2.10
C LYS A 370 -30.21 -18.06 -1.13
#